data_AF-A0A7C1C7N2-F1
#
_entry.id   AF-A0A7C1C7N2-F1
#
_cell.length_a   1.000
_cell.length_b   1.000
_cell.length_c   1.000
_cell.angle_alpha   90.00
_cell.angle_beta   90.00
_cell.angle_gamma   90.00
#
_symmetry.space_group_name_H-M   'P 1'
#
loop_
_entity.id
_entity.type
_entity.pdbx_description
1 polymer ?
#
loop_
_entity_poly.entity_id
_entity_poly.type
_entity_poly.pdbx_seq_one_letter_code
_entity_poly.pdbx_strand_id
1 'polypeptide(L)' 'MQPAKDIRAVVVGLGASGLAAVRFLHGLGARVSVSESRPETRIAGDNLALLRRLGVALETGGHT' A
#
# COMPACT_ATOMS: atom_id res chain seq x y z
N MET A 1 10.97 10.21 -14.19
CA MET A 1 9.81 11.05 -13.79
C MET A 1 9.75 11.04 -12.29
N GLN A 2 9.95 12.19 -11.62
CA GLN A 2 9.60 12.34 -10.21
C GLN A 2 8.13 12.80 -10.16
N PRO A 3 7.27 12.22 -9.31
CA PRO A 3 5.95 12.76 -9.08
C PRO A 3 6.07 14.19 -8.55
N ALA A 4 5.04 15.00 -8.80
CA ALA A 4 4.95 16.34 -8.26
C ALA A 4 5.12 16.32 -6.72
N LYS A 5 5.58 17.45 -6.14
CA LYS A 5 5.67 17.61 -4.68
C LYS A 5 4.31 17.28 -4.04
N ASP A 6 4.32 16.45 -3.00
CA ASP A 6 3.15 16.08 -2.16
C ASP A 6 2.07 15.19 -2.79
N ILE A 7 2.41 14.30 -3.73
CA ILE A 7 1.44 13.30 -4.22
C ILE A 7 1.01 12.35 -3.10
N ARG A 8 -0.31 12.19 -2.97
CA ARG A 8 -0.97 11.17 -2.15
C ARG A 8 -1.59 10.12 -3.08
N ALA A 9 -1.38 8.86 -2.78
CA ALA A 9 -1.89 7.74 -3.58
C ALA A 9 -2.56 6.70 -2.70
N VAL A 10 -3.71 6.20 -3.15
CA VAL A 10 -4.38 5.04 -2.56
C VAL A 10 -4.17 3.86 -3.50
N VAL A 11 -3.61 2.78 -3.00
CA VAL A 11 -3.51 1.51 -3.72
C VAL A 11 -4.67 0.61 -3.28
N VAL A 12 -5.54 0.26 -4.21
CA VAL A 12 -6.66 -0.65 -3.96
C VAL A 12 -6.24 -2.06 -4.34
N GLY A 13 -6.21 -2.96 -3.35
CA GLY A 13 -5.74 -4.33 -3.46
C GLY A 13 -4.23 -4.49 -3.21
N LEU A 14 -3.88 -5.47 -2.39
CA LEU A 14 -2.53 -5.85 -1.98
C LEU A 14 -2.15 -7.22 -2.57
N GLY A 15 -2.43 -7.40 -3.87
CA GLY A 15 -1.87 -8.48 -4.68
C GLY A 15 -0.44 -8.18 -5.13
N ALA A 16 0.10 -8.94 -6.07
CA ALA A 16 1.45 -8.73 -6.60
C ALA A 16 1.62 -7.33 -7.21
N SER A 17 0.65 -6.88 -8.02
CA SER A 17 0.64 -5.55 -8.64
C SER A 17 0.50 -4.44 -7.60
N GLY A 18 -0.38 -4.59 -6.61
CA GLY A 18 -0.57 -3.63 -5.53
C GLY A 18 0.71 -3.42 -4.71
N LEU A 19 1.38 -4.52 -4.34
CA LEU A 19 2.65 -4.46 -3.62
C LEU A 19 3.75 -3.76 -4.43
N ALA A 20 3.82 -4.05 -5.74
CA ALA A 20 4.75 -3.38 -6.63
C ALA A 20 4.44 -1.88 -6.74
N ALA A 21 3.16 -1.50 -6.85
CA ALA A 21 2.73 -0.10 -6.90
C ALA A 21 3.10 0.65 -5.61
N VAL A 22 2.88 0.05 -4.43
CA VAL A 22 3.29 0.64 -3.14
C VAL A 22 4.78 0.95 -3.14
N ARG A 23 5.64 -0.02 -3.52
CA ARG A 23 7.10 0.15 -3.55
C ARG A 23 7.52 1.25 -4.51
N PHE A 24 6.94 1.25 -5.71
CA PHE A 24 7.25 2.23 -6.75
C PHE A 24 6.85 3.64 -6.31
N LEU A 25 5.60 3.84 -5.90
CA LEU A 25 5.08 5.13 -5.48
C LEU A 25 5.80 5.68 -4.23
N HIS A 26 6.08 4.82 -3.25
CA HIS A 26 6.88 5.20 -2.09
C HIS A 26 8.31 5.60 -2.48
N GLY A 27 8.96 4.82 -3.36
CA GLY A 27 10.31 5.14 -3.87
C GLY A 27 10.38 6.45 -4.66
N LEU A 28 9.25 6.88 -5.20
CA LEU A 28 9.07 8.16 -5.85
C LEU A 28 8.78 9.33 -4.88
N GLY A 29 8.65 9.07 -3.57
CA GLY A 29 8.37 10.08 -2.55
C GLY A 29 6.88 10.38 -2.33
N ALA A 30 5.98 9.57 -2.90
CA ALA A 30 4.54 9.72 -2.65
C ALA A 30 4.15 9.22 -1.25
N ARG A 31 3.11 9.83 -0.68
CA ARG A 31 2.45 9.32 0.54
C ARG A 31 1.42 8.28 0.12
N VAL A 32 1.67 7.02 0.47
CA VAL A 32 0.86 5.89 0.02
C VAL A 32 0.00 5.35 1.18
N SER A 33 -1.25 5.05 0.89
CA SER A 33 -2.11 4.18 1.72
C SER A 33 -2.61 2.99 0.89
N VAL A 34 -3.02 1.91 1.56
CA VAL A 34 -3.55 0.69 0.96
C VAL A 34 -4.95 0.42 1.48
N SER A 35 -5.87 0.11 0.59
CA SER A 35 -7.18 -0.47 0.91
C SER A 35 -7.22 -1.90 0.39
N GLU A 36 -7.52 -2.86 1.27
CA GLU A 36 -7.56 -4.29 0.94
C GLU A 36 -8.90 -4.90 1.39
N SER A 37 -9.55 -5.67 0.52
CA SER A 37 -10.82 -6.32 0.87
C SER A 37 -10.63 -7.49 1.82
N ARG A 38 -9.50 -8.20 1.72
CA ARG A 38 -9.15 -9.28 2.64
C ARG A 38 -8.96 -8.73 4.06
N PRO A 39 -9.39 -9.46 5.10
CA PRO A 39 -9.03 -9.12 6.47
C PRO A 39 -7.52 -9.22 6.67
N GLU A 40 -6.95 -8.48 7.63
CA GLU A 40 -5.51 -8.50 7.94
C GLU A 40 -4.96 -9.93 8.15
N THR A 41 -5.75 -10.81 8.77
CA THR A 41 -5.41 -12.23 9.01
C THR A 41 -5.19 -13.05 7.74
N ARG A 42 -5.66 -12.57 6.57
CA ARG A 42 -5.46 -13.20 5.26
C ARG A 42 -4.40 -12.49 4.40
N ILE A 43 -3.66 -11.55 4.98
CA ILE A 43 -2.52 -10.89 4.34
C ILE A 43 -1.23 -11.57 4.81
N ALA A 44 -0.32 -11.86 3.87
CA ALA A 44 0.98 -12.45 4.20
C ALA A 44 1.76 -11.55 5.17
N GLY A 45 2.37 -12.15 6.21
CA GLY A 45 3.09 -11.44 7.26
C GLY A 45 4.22 -10.53 6.72
N ASP A 46 4.95 -10.99 5.70
CA ASP A 46 6.00 -10.22 5.05
C ASP A 46 5.47 -8.95 4.37
N ASN A 47 4.26 -9.00 3.83
CA ASN A 47 3.61 -7.82 3.24
C ASN A 47 3.23 -6.82 4.33
N LEU A 48 2.68 -7.27 5.45
CA LEU A 48 2.36 -6.41 6.59
C LEU A 48 3.62 -5.76 7.18
N ALA A 49 4.69 -6.54 7.34
CA ALA A 49 5.98 -6.05 7.81
C ALA A 49 6.56 -5.00 6.85
N LEU A 50 6.45 -5.20 5.54
CA LEU A 50 6.85 -4.21 4.55
C LEU A 50 6.07 -2.90 4.70
N LEU A 51 4.73 -2.96 4.78
CA LEU A 51 3.89 -1.76 4.89
C LEU A 51 4.21 -0.97 6.16
N ARG A 52 4.39 -1.66 7.30
CA ARG A 52 4.82 -1.04 8.57
C ARG A 52 6.18 -0.36 8.44
N ARG A 53 7.16 -1.02 7.82
CA ARG A 53 8.50 -0.46 7.59
C ARG A 53 8.47 0.79 6.70
N LEU A 54 7.56 0.84 5.74
CA LEU A 54 7.40 1.97 4.82
C LEU A 54 6.47 3.07 5.37
N GLY A 55 5.90 2.90 6.58
CA GLY A 55 4.94 3.87 7.14
C GLY A 55 3.65 3.99 6.33
N VAL A 56 3.28 2.96 5.58
CA VAL A 56 2.09 2.94 4.72
C VAL A 56 0.87 2.54 5.55
N ALA A 57 -0.16 3.38 5.56
CA ALA A 57 -1.43 3.07 6.20
C ALA A 57 -2.15 1.94 5.46
N LEU A 58 -2.77 1.01 6.20
CA LEU A 58 -3.51 -0.12 5.67
C LEU A 58 -4.92 -0.16 6.27
N GLU A 59 -5.92 -0.18 5.40
CA GLU A 59 -7.32 -0.45 5.73
C GLU A 59 -7.69 -1.84 5.20
N THR A 60 -8.40 -2.64 6.01
CA THR A 60 -8.76 -4.03 5.66
C THR A 60 -10.25 -4.30 5.87
N GLY A 61 -10.80 -5.29 5.17
CA GLY A 61 -12.14 -5.83 5.42
C GLY A 61 -13.31 -4.95 4.96
N GLY A 62 -13.05 -3.82 4.30
CA GLY A 62 -14.06 -2.83 3.92
C GLY A 62 -14.36 -2.80 2.42
N HIS A 63 -14.95 -3.86 1.87
CA HIS A 63 -15.63 -3.80 0.57
C HIS A 63 -16.84 -4.75 0.59
N THR A 64 -17.94 -4.27 1.19
CA THR A 64 -19.27 -4.92 1.14
C THR A 64 -20.25 -3.94 0.53
#